data_AF-A0A2V5VD80-F1
#
_entry.id   AF-A0A2V5VD80-F1
#
_cell.length_a   1.000
_cell.length_b   1.000
_cell.length_c   1.000
_cell.angle_alpha   90.00
_cell.angle_beta   90.00
_cell.angle_gamma   90.00
#
_symmetry.space_group_name_H-M   'P 1'
#
loop_
_entity.id
_entity.type
_entity.pdbx_description
1 polymer ?
#
loop_
_entity_poly.entity_id
_entity_poly.type
_entity_poly.pdbx_seq_one_letter_code
_entity_poly.pdbx_strand_id
1 'polypeptide(L)'
;MRFRNYKNTDLTVSDVGFRLWTTSTGRWGNFTEGEATALMHKTFDLGLTLFDAADTYGSGLSEELIAKAFPSQRDEIVVATKVGYDFVHYGEARRRGQPKILDA
;
A
#
# COMPACT_ATOMS: atom_id res chain seq x y z
N MET A 1 4.12 19.89 -5.93
CA MET A 1 4.45 18.47 -6.20
C MET A 1 5.11 18.36 -7.58
N ARG A 2 6.02 17.39 -7.79
CA ARG A 2 6.53 17.01 -9.13
C ARG A 2 5.93 15.66 -9.54
N PHE A 3 5.75 15.47 -10.85
CA PHE A 3 5.15 14.26 -11.42
C PHE A 3 6.04 13.66 -12.51
N ARG A 4 5.98 12.34 -12.66
CA ARG A 4 6.69 11.57 -13.68
C ARG A 4 5.80 10.49 -14.28
N ASN A 5 6.07 10.18 -15.54
CA ASN A 5 5.50 9.00 -16.17
C ASN A 5 6.19 7.75 -15.64
N TYR A 6 5.39 6.78 -15.20
CA TYR A 6 5.89 5.47 -14.84
C TYR A 6 6.36 4.78 -16.12
N LYS A 7 7.59 4.28 -16.13
CA LYS A 7 8.22 3.79 -17.36
C LYS A 7 7.39 2.64 -17.96
N ASN A 8 7.18 2.69 -19.28
CA ASN A 8 6.42 1.71 -20.06
C ASN A 8 4.92 1.63 -19.72
N THR A 9 4.35 2.67 -19.12
CA THR A 9 2.90 2.80 -18.94
C THR A 9 2.47 4.23 -19.25
N ASP A 10 1.16 4.45 -19.33
CA ASP A 10 0.56 5.78 -19.49
C ASP A 10 0.26 6.44 -18.14
N LEU A 11 0.76 5.88 -17.03
CA LEU A 11 0.50 6.38 -15.68
C LEU A 11 1.42 7.56 -15.35
N THR A 12 0.83 8.68 -14.97
CA THR A 12 1.54 9.81 -14.35
C THR A 12 1.39 9.73 -12.83
N VAL A 13 2.50 9.73 -12.10
CA VAL A 13 2.52 9.62 -10.64
C VAL A 13 3.33 10.73 -10.01
N SER A 14 3.02 11.07 -8.75
CA SER A 14 3.87 11.94 -7.94
C SER A 14 5.27 11.34 -7.75
N ASP A 15 6.32 12.19 -7.73
CA ASP A 15 7.72 11.76 -7.51
C ASP A 15 7.91 11.04 -6.16
N VAL A 16 7.01 11.30 -5.21
CA VAL A 16 6.96 10.67 -3.89
C VAL A 16 5.65 9.88 -3.79
N GLY A 17 5.75 8.62 -3.36
CA GLY A 17 4.60 7.76 -3.07
C GLY A 17 4.39 7.57 -1.57
N PHE A 18 3.16 7.25 -1.18
CA PHE A 18 2.79 6.91 0.19
C PHE A 18 2.71 5.39 0.38
N ARG A 19 3.42 4.86 1.39
CA ARG A 19 3.47 3.41 1.67
C ARG A 19 2.58 3.05 2.85
N LEU A 20 1.67 2.10 2.64
CA LEU A 20 0.69 1.73 3.67
C LEU A 20 1.19 0.75 4.74
N TRP A 21 2.44 0.28 4.67
CA TRP A 21 2.95 -0.70 5.63
C TRP A 21 2.80 -0.24 7.09
N THR A 22 3.08 1.05 7.33
CA THR A 22 2.99 1.67 8.66
C THR A 22 1.55 1.77 9.15
N THR A 23 0.59 2.01 8.26
CA THR A 23 -0.84 2.20 8.57
C THR A 23 -1.69 0.94 8.38
N SER A 24 -1.07 -0.24 8.24
CA SER A 24 -1.80 -1.49 8.03
C SER A 24 -1.28 -2.69 8.83
N THR A 25 -0.03 -2.68 9.34
CA THR A 25 0.54 -3.89 9.98
C THR A 25 0.68 -3.84 11.49
N GLY A 26 0.48 -2.69 12.13
CA GLY A 26 0.64 -2.52 13.58
C GLY A 26 2.08 -2.69 14.08
N ARG A 27 3.06 -2.90 13.19
CA ARG A 27 4.47 -3.14 13.55
C ARG A 27 5.15 -1.96 14.22
N TRP A 28 4.61 -0.76 14.05
CA TRP A 28 5.18 0.50 14.52
C TRP A 28 4.33 1.18 15.59
N GLY A 29 3.39 0.44 16.17
CA GLY A 29 2.44 0.94 17.16
C GLY A 29 0.99 0.77 16.70
N ASN A 30 0.09 1.25 17.55
CA ASN A 30 -1.34 1.21 17.31
C ASN A 30 -1.77 2.39 16.45
N PHE A 31 -2.76 2.16 15.62
CA PHE A 31 -3.48 3.19 14.87
C PHE A 31 -4.93 2.77 14.75
N THR A 32 -5.80 3.74 14.60
CA THR A 32 -7.19 3.55 14.21
C THR A 32 -7.32 3.63 12.71
N GLU A 33 -8.40 3.05 12.16
CA GLU A 33 -8.75 3.20 10.75
C GLU A 33 -8.87 4.68 10.34
N GLY A 34 -9.46 5.51 11.22
CA GLY A 34 -9.59 6.95 10.99
C GLY A 34 -8.25 7.69 10.90
N GLU A 35 -7.25 7.31 11.71
CA GLU A 35 -5.90 7.88 11.61
C GLU A 35 -5.21 7.46 10.31
N ALA A 36 -5.40 6.21 9.88
CA ALA A 36 -4.85 5.72 8.62
C ALA A 36 -5.45 6.47 7.41
N THR A 37 -6.78 6.62 7.36
CA THR A 37 -7.47 7.36 6.29
C THR A 37 -7.16 8.85 6.33
N ALA A 38 -7.13 9.48 7.51
CA ALA A 38 -6.73 10.88 7.66
C ALA A 38 -5.31 11.14 7.15
N LEU A 39 -4.37 10.22 7.41
CA LEU A 39 -3.02 10.34 6.88
C LEU A 39 -3.00 10.22 5.35
N MET A 40 -3.75 9.29 4.78
CA MET A 40 -3.88 9.15 3.32
C MET A 40 -4.46 10.42 2.67
N HIS A 41 -5.54 10.97 3.23
CA HIS A 41 -6.11 12.24 2.79
C HIS A 41 -5.09 13.37 2.88
N LYS A 42 -4.34 13.45 3.98
CA LYS A 42 -3.32 14.49 4.13
C LYS A 42 -2.22 14.37 3.08
N THR A 43 -1.78 13.16 2.73
CA THR A 43 -0.83 12.96 1.62
C THR A 43 -1.42 13.35 0.28
N PHE A 44 -2.69 13.04 0.04
CA PHE A 44 -3.39 13.43 -1.18
C PHE A 44 -3.51 14.96 -1.30
N ASP A 45 -3.85 15.66 -0.21
CA ASP A 45 -3.89 17.13 -0.14
C ASP A 45 -2.52 17.77 -0.43
N LEU A 46 -1.42 17.07 -0.13
CA LEU A 46 -0.05 17.50 -0.45
C LEU A 46 0.34 17.20 -1.91
N GLY A 47 -0.57 16.61 -2.69
CA GLY A 47 -0.44 16.30 -4.11
C GLY A 47 0.15 14.92 -4.42
N LEU A 48 0.27 14.02 -3.43
CA LEU A 48 0.73 12.66 -3.70
C LEU A 48 -0.39 11.85 -4.33
N THR A 49 -0.08 11.16 -5.42
CA THR A 49 -1.05 10.33 -6.17
C THR A 49 -0.68 8.86 -6.17
N LEU A 50 0.55 8.48 -5.82
CA LEU A 50 0.99 7.09 -5.78
C LEU A 50 0.84 6.47 -4.38
N PHE A 51 0.05 5.40 -4.27
CA PHE A 51 -0.17 4.63 -3.04
C PHE A 51 0.37 3.20 -3.19
N ASP A 52 1.31 2.82 -2.32
CA ASP A 52 1.99 1.52 -2.30
C ASP A 52 1.35 0.57 -1.28
N ALA A 53 0.82 -0.54 -1.77
CA ALA A 53 0.15 -1.60 -1.02
C ALA A 53 0.80 -2.97 -1.27
N ALA A 54 0.32 -3.97 -0.52
CA ALA A 54 0.58 -5.39 -0.75
C ALA A 54 -0.48 -6.25 -0.05
N ASP A 55 -0.73 -7.43 -0.59
CA ASP A 55 -1.60 -8.46 -0.01
C ASP A 55 -1.24 -8.77 1.47
N THR A 56 0.04 -8.76 1.81
CA THR A 56 0.57 -9.04 3.14
C THR A 56 0.54 -7.86 4.10
N TYR A 57 0.24 -6.65 3.62
CA TYR A 57 0.17 -5.46 4.47
C TYR A 57 -1.16 -5.47 5.23
N GLY A 58 -1.10 -6.00 6.45
CA GLY A 58 -2.26 -6.17 7.31
C GLY A 58 -3.21 -7.24 6.80
N SER A 59 -2.69 -8.25 6.10
CA SER A 59 -3.47 -9.34 5.50
C SER A 59 -4.65 -8.82 4.65
N GLY A 60 -4.36 -7.91 3.72
CA GLY A 60 -5.36 -7.26 2.86
C GLY A 60 -5.81 -5.87 3.35
N LEU A 61 -5.62 -5.54 4.64
CA LEU A 61 -6.10 -4.28 5.21
C LEU A 61 -5.62 -3.03 4.45
N SER A 62 -4.40 -3.03 3.91
CA SER A 62 -3.91 -1.87 3.15
C SER A 62 -4.78 -1.55 1.92
N GLU A 63 -5.28 -2.57 1.21
CA GLU A 63 -6.11 -2.37 0.01
C GLU A 63 -7.52 -1.90 0.39
N GLU A 64 -8.07 -2.45 1.49
CA GLU A 64 -9.34 -2.00 2.06
C GLU A 64 -9.28 -0.54 2.51
N LEU A 65 -8.18 -0.13 3.16
CA LEU A 65 -7.97 1.24 3.62
C LEU A 65 -7.92 2.24 2.45
N ILE A 66 -7.27 1.89 1.34
CA ILE A 66 -7.26 2.74 0.12
C ILE A 66 -8.68 2.91 -0.42
N ALA A 67 -9.45 1.83 -0.52
CA ALA A 67 -10.82 1.88 -1.02
C ALA A 67 -11.73 2.75 -0.13
N LYS A 68 -11.53 2.69 1.20
CA LYS A 68 -12.25 3.53 2.16
C LYS A 68 -11.82 5.00 2.12
N ALA A 69 -10.53 5.27 1.90
CA ALA A 69 -10.01 6.63 1.83
C ALA A 69 -10.40 7.34 0.52
N PHE A 70 -10.54 6.64 -0.59
CA PHE A 70 -10.77 7.27 -1.90
C PHE A 70 -11.99 6.69 -2.64
N PRO A 71 -13.20 6.71 -2.03
CA PRO A 71 -14.39 6.10 -2.64
C PRO A 71 -14.83 6.81 -3.92
N SER A 72 -14.51 8.10 -4.07
CA SER A 72 -14.92 8.94 -5.21
C SER A 72 -13.76 9.50 -6.02
N GLN A 73 -12.52 9.26 -5.60
CA GLN A 73 -11.29 9.83 -6.18
C GLN A 73 -10.43 8.74 -6.84
N ARG A 74 -11.04 7.62 -7.26
CA ARG A 74 -10.30 6.47 -7.78
C ARG A 74 -9.44 6.82 -8.99
N ASP A 75 -9.94 7.70 -9.87
CA ASP A 75 -9.24 8.11 -11.09
C ASP A 75 -8.12 9.14 -10.82
N GLU A 76 -8.04 9.68 -9.60
CA GLU A 76 -7.04 10.67 -9.19
C GLU A 76 -5.83 10.04 -8.51
N ILE A 77 -5.89 8.73 -8.22
CA ILE A 77 -4.82 7.98 -7.55
C ILE A 77 -4.32 6.81 -8.40
N VAL A 78 -3.05 6.49 -8.21
CA VAL A 78 -2.41 5.29 -8.75
C VAL A 78 -2.08 4.37 -7.58
N VAL A 79 -2.57 3.13 -7.66
CA VAL A 79 -2.32 2.10 -6.65
C VAL A 79 -1.32 1.10 -7.21
N ALA A 80 -0.20 0.94 -6.52
CA ALA A 80 0.79 -0.10 -6.78
C ALA A 80 0.69 -1.17 -5.69
N THR A 81 0.04 -2.30 -6.00
CA THR A 81 -0.05 -3.44 -5.09
C THR A 81 0.90 -4.57 -5.50
N LYS A 82 1.15 -5.49 -4.58
CA LYS A 82 2.06 -6.64 -4.73
C LYS A 82 1.33 -7.88 -4.27
N VAL A 83 1.56 -8.97 -4.98
CA VAL A 83 1.00 -10.29 -4.67
C VAL A 83 2.09 -11.34 -4.69
N GLY A 84 1.85 -12.46 -4.03
CA GLY A 84 2.68 -13.65 -4.18
C GLY A 84 2.88 -14.45 -2.89
N TYR A 85 2.37 -13.95 -1.76
CA TYR A 85 2.43 -14.68 -0.51
C TYR A 85 1.10 -15.36 -0.19
N ASP A 86 1.18 -16.55 0.38
CA ASP A 86 0.03 -17.14 1.07
C ASP A 86 -0.13 -16.46 2.43
N PHE A 87 -0.87 -15.35 2.44
CA PHE A 87 -1.19 -14.57 3.64
C PHE A 87 -2.51 -15.00 4.30
N VAL A 88 -3.26 -15.89 3.65
CA VAL A 88 -4.52 -16.45 4.15
C VAL A 88 -4.24 -17.59 5.13
N HIS A 89 -3.30 -18.49 4.80
CA HIS A 89 -2.91 -19.61 5.66
C HIS A 89 -1.71 -19.26 6.56
N TYR A 90 -1.63 -18.01 7.02
CA TYR A 90 -0.49 -17.50 7.79
C TYR A 90 -0.31 -18.29 9.09
N GLY A 91 0.75 -19.10 9.18
CA GLY A 91 1.08 -19.93 10.36
C GLY A 91 1.23 -21.42 10.05
N GLU A 92 0.75 -21.88 8.89
CA GLU A 92 1.05 -23.22 8.39
C GLU A 92 2.47 -23.26 7.83
N ALA A 93 3.15 -24.40 8.00
CA ALA A 93 4.59 -24.54 7.81
C ALA A 93 5.04 -24.08 6.40
N ARG A 94 5.69 -22.91 6.37
CA ARG A 94 6.27 -22.15 5.23
C ARG A 94 5.31 -21.15 4.58
N ARG A 95 5.75 -19.89 4.58
CA ARG A 95 5.23 -18.86 3.67
C ARG A 95 5.53 -19.28 2.23
N ARG A 96 4.54 -19.90 1.57
CA ARG A 96 4.58 -20.12 0.13
C ARG A 96 4.80 -18.76 -0.55
N GLY A 97 5.78 -18.70 -1.45
CA GLY A 97 6.14 -17.45 -2.17
C GLY A 97 7.27 -16.60 -1.56
N GLN A 98 7.80 -16.93 -0.37
CA GLN A 98 9.11 -16.39 0.08
C GLN A 98 10.22 -17.34 -0.37
N PRO A 99 10.87 -17.14 -1.54
CA PRO A 99 12.17 -17.76 -1.75
C PRO A 99 13.08 -17.28 -0.62
N LYS A 100 13.69 -18.21 0.12
CA LYS A 100 14.80 -17.87 1.00
C LYS A 100 15.93 -17.33 0.10
N ILE A 101 16.05 -16.00 0.02
CA ILE A 101 17.16 -15.36 -0.69
C ILE A 101 18.41 -15.27 0.20
N LEU A 102 18.31 -15.63 1.48
CA LEU A 102 19.42 -15.58 2.44
C LEU A 102 19.45 -16.86 3.28
N ASP A 103 20.22 -17.85 2.81
CA ASP A 103 21.04 -18.65 3.70
C ASP A 103 22.46 -18.06 3.56
N ALA A 104 22.86 -17.22 4.51
CA ALA A 104 24.23 -16.73 4.70
C ALA A 104 24.62 -16.97 6.16
#